data_AF-A0A7V5C499-F1
#
_entry.id   AF-A0A7V5C499-F1
#
_cell.length_a   1.000
_cell.length_b   1.000
_cell.length_c   1.000
_cell.angle_alpha   90.00
_cell.angle_beta   90.00
_cell.angle_gamma   90.00
#
_symmetry.space_group_name_H-M   'P 1'
#
loop_
_entity.id
_entity.type
_entity.pdbx_description
1 polymer ?
#
loop_
_entity_poly.entity_id
_entity_poly.type
_entity_poly.pdbx_seq_one_letter_code
_entity_poly.pdbx_strand_id
1 'polypeptide(L)'
;MRPGFGDGFDEHRIKKLWKLHKRGPIHGKNAQVRSEWWILWRRVAGGLTAGQQRQFIQELTALMLPKKGTKAKIPPQEHLEIWMAVANMERLLVKDKVKWGRQLLSEIQPKKCKPQHFWSLSRMGARELLYGPADRVIPPEEVSAWIESVLSRNWSNPKPAGAALAQLARRTGDRVRDIDDSLTAQVVDWMSRHDFPASYKKIVREVVPMAKQEENTIFGEALPSGIVLHS
;
A
#
# COMPACT_ATOMS: atom_id res chain seq x y z
N MET A 1 0.74 -18.83 7.40
CA MET A 1 -0.44 -17.94 7.49
C MET A 1 -0.27 -16.64 6.71
N ARG A 2 0.64 -16.53 5.74
CA ARG A 2 0.67 -15.37 4.83
C ARG A 2 -0.01 -15.83 3.54
N PRO A 3 -0.96 -15.07 2.97
CA PRO A 3 -1.49 -13.75 3.38
C PRO A 3 -2.64 -13.81 4.42
N GLY A 4 -2.87 -14.95 5.05
CA GLY A 4 -3.95 -15.18 6.02
C GLY A 4 -5.11 -15.98 5.44
N PHE A 5 -4.95 -16.49 4.23
CA PHE A 5 -5.86 -17.41 3.55
C PHE A 5 -5.05 -18.34 2.63
N GLY A 6 -5.68 -19.41 2.15
CA GLY A 6 -5.11 -20.38 1.21
C GLY A 6 -4.91 -21.76 1.82
N ASP A 7 -4.58 -21.85 3.11
CA ASP A 7 -4.55 -23.12 3.85
C ASP A 7 -5.90 -23.42 4.52
N GLY A 8 -6.29 -24.69 4.59
CA GLY A 8 -7.60 -25.12 5.11
C GLY A 8 -7.89 -24.70 6.56
N PHE A 9 -6.86 -24.45 7.37
CA PHE A 9 -7.02 -24.01 8.76
C PHE A 9 -6.83 -22.50 8.96
N ASP A 10 -6.57 -21.72 7.90
CA ASP A 10 -6.27 -20.29 8.05
C ASP A 10 -7.44 -19.50 8.64
N GLU A 11 -8.69 -19.79 8.27
CA GLU A 11 -9.87 -19.11 8.84
C GLU A 11 -9.91 -19.23 10.37
N HIS A 12 -9.68 -20.45 10.89
CA HIS A 12 -9.65 -20.69 12.33
C HIS A 12 -8.48 -19.97 13.01
N ARG A 13 -7.29 -19.98 12.38
CA ARG A 13 -6.11 -19.29 12.92
C ARG A 13 -6.31 -17.77 12.94
N ILE A 14 -6.90 -17.18 11.89
CA ILE A 14 -7.25 -15.76 11.84
C ILE A 14 -8.29 -15.42 12.91
N LYS A 15 -9.32 -16.25 13.10
CA LYS A 15 -10.32 -16.04 14.16
C LYS A 15 -9.68 -16.02 15.54
N LYS A 16 -8.70 -16.90 15.81
CA LYS A 16 -7.94 -16.89 17.06
C LYS A 16 -7.06 -15.64 17.18
N LEU A 17 -6.33 -15.31 16.12
CA LEU A 17 -5.43 -14.15 16.09
C LEU A 17 -6.18 -12.83 16.29
N TRP A 18 -7.35 -12.67 15.66
CA TRP A 18 -8.18 -11.46 15.77
C TRP A 18 -8.59 -11.14 17.21
N LYS A 19 -8.80 -12.16 18.06
CA LYS A 19 -9.10 -11.97 19.49
C LYS A 19 -7.99 -11.21 20.24
N LEU A 20 -6.77 -11.24 19.73
CA LEU A 20 -5.64 -10.51 20.30
C LEU A 20 -5.64 -9.03 19.91
N HIS A 21 -6.26 -8.64 18.79
CA HIS A 21 -6.17 -7.28 18.26
C HIS A 21 -6.54 -6.23 19.31
N LYS A 22 -7.71 -6.35 19.93
CA LYS A 22 -8.20 -5.36 20.90
C LYS A 22 -7.32 -5.24 22.14
N ARG A 23 -6.62 -6.33 22.51
CA ARG A 23 -5.71 -6.34 23.67
C ARG A 23 -4.39 -5.63 23.37
N GLY A 24 -3.99 -5.60 22.10
CA GLY A 24 -2.69 -5.08 21.70
C GLY A 24 -1.53 -5.96 22.16
N PRO A 25 -0.28 -5.53 21.91
CA PRO A 25 0.91 -6.25 22.33
C PRO A 25 1.14 -6.16 23.85
N ILE A 26 1.53 -7.27 24.47
CA ILE A 26 1.85 -7.35 25.92
C ILE A 26 2.93 -6.35 26.33
N HIS A 27 4.00 -6.26 25.55
CA HIS A 27 5.12 -5.35 25.80
C HIS A 27 5.04 -4.09 24.94
N GLY A 28 3.87 -3.45 24.89
CA GLY A 28 3.60 -2.27 24.07
C GLY A 28 4.47 -1.04 24.33
N LYS A 29 5.26 -1.00 25.42
CA LYS A 29 6.26 0.05 25.64
C LYS A 29 7.50 -0.12 24.75
N ASN A 30 7.82 -1.34 24.33
CA ASN A 30 8.96 -1.64 23.47
C ASN A 30 8.65 -1.28 22.00
N ALA A 31 9.47 -0.42 21.39
CA ALA A 31 9.28 0.05 20.02
C ALA A 31 9.38 -1.07 18.96
N GLN A 32 10.23 -2.08 19.19
CA GLN A 32 10.33 -3.24 18.31
C GLN A 32 9.01 -4.02 18.34
N VAL A 33 8.48 -4.27 19.53
CA VAL A 33 7.23 -5.02 19.70
C VAL A 33 6.06 -4.29 19.02
N ARG A 34 6.00 -2.96 19.09
CA ARG A 34 4.99 -2.18 18.35
C ARG A 34 5.17 -2.28 16.83
N SER A 35 6.41 -2.28 16.34
CA SER A 35 6.68 -2.44 14.90
C SER A 35 6.27 -3.84 14.41
N GLU A 36 6.67 -4.89 15.13
CA GLU A 36 6.30 -6.27 14.81
C GLU A 36 4.78 -6.51 14.88
N TRP A 37 4.07 -5.80 15.75
CA TRP A 37 2.62 -5.84 15.82
C TRP A 37 1.97 -5.41 14.51
N TRP A 38 2.43 -4.31 13.90
CA TRP A 38 1.92 -3.85 12.62
C TRP A 38 2.33 -4.75 11.45
N ILE A 39 3.56 -5.29 11.47
CA ILE A 39 4.04 -6.26 10.50
C ILE A 39 3.20 -7.55 10.54
N LEU A 40 2.83 -8.02 11.73
CA LEU A 40 1.93 -9.16 11.92
C LEU A 40 0.60 -8.93 11.21
N TRP A 41 -0.06 -7.80 11.45
CA TRP A 41 -1.35 -7.48 10.81
C TRP A 41 -1.24 -7.29 9.29
N ARG A 42 -0.15 -6.67 8.82
CA ARG A 42 0.15 -6.56 7.39
C ARG A 42 0.18 -7.94 6.72
N ARG A 43 0.88 -8.89 7.34
CA ARG A 43 1.10 -10.26 6.82
C ARG A 43 -0.14 -11.14 6.74
N VAL A 44 -1.18 -10.80 7.52
CA VAL A 44 -2.42 -11.58 7.61
C VAL A 44 -3.65 -10.82 7.12
N ALA A 45 -3.46 -9.62 6.54
CA ALA A 45 -4.55 -8.73 6.14
C ALA A 45 -5.55 -9.39 5.19
N GLY A 46 -5.07 -10.26 4.29
CA GLY A 46 -5.91 -11.03 3.36
C GLY A 46 -6.91 -11.95 4.04
N GLY A 47 -6.55 -12.48 5.21
CA GLY A 47 -7.42 -13.32 6.02
C GLY A 47 -8.53 -12.54 6.74
N LEU A 48 -8.39 -11.23 6.90
CA LEU A 48 -9.36 -10.40 7.62
C LEU A 48 -10.61 -10.14 6.77
N THR A 49 -11.77 -10.29 7.38
CA THR A 49 -13.06 -9.89 6.77
C THR A 49 -13.12 -8.38 6.53
N ALA A 50 -13.98 -7.92 5.63
CA ALA A 50 -14.18 -6.49 5.38
C ALA A 50 -14.54 -5.71 6.66
N GLY A 51 -15.34 -6.30 7.56
CA GLY A 51 -15.68 -5.72 8.85
C GLY A 51 -14.47 -5.54 9.77
N GLN A 52 -13.58 -6.55 9.84
CA GLN A 52 -12.35 -6.49 10.63
C GLN A 52 -11.37 -5.44 10.08
N GLN A 53 -11.18 -5.39 8.75
CA GLN A 53 -10.34 -4.36 8.13
C GLN A 53 -10.89 -2.94 8.40
N ARG A 54 -12.21 -2.77 8.34
CA ARG A 54 -12.86 -1.50 8.68
C ARG A 54 -12.66 -1.13 10.15
N GLN A 55 -12.82 -2.09 11.08
CA GLN A 55 -12.56 -1.86 12.49
C GLN A 55 -11.09 -1.44 12.72
N PHE A 56 -10.15 -2.12 12.08
CA PHE A 56 -8.71 -1.83 12.16
C PHE A 56 -8.41 -0.35 11.85
N ILE A 57 -8.93 0.19 10.73
CA ILE A 57 -8.70 1.59 10.38
C ILE A 57 -9.47 2.57 11.27
N GLN A 58 -10.63 2.19 11.81
CA GLN A 58 -11.41 3.07 12.70
C GLN A 58 -10.65 3.34 14.00
N GLU A 59 -10.05 2.29 14.58
CA GLU A 59 -9.22 2.40 15.79
C GLU A 59 -7.99 3.30 15.57
N LEU A 60 -7.45 3.33 14.34
CA LEU A 60 -6.30 4.15 13.96
C LEU A 60 -6.65 5.57 13.50
N THR A 61 -7.92 5.87 13.24
CA THR A 61 -8.32 7.14 12.59
C THR A 61 -7.93 8.36 13.44
N ALA A 62 -8.20 8.33 14.75
CA ALA A 62 -7.84 9.45 15.63
C ALA A 62 -6.32 9.65 15.75
N LEU A 63 -5.57 8.56 15.57
CA LEU A 63 -4.13 8.50 15.72
C LEU A 63 -3.40 9.01 14.45
N MET A 64 -3.82 8.54 13.28
CA MET A 64 -3.18 8.83 11.99
C MET A 64 -3.80 10.01 11.24
N LEU A 65 -5.09 10.30 11.46
CA LEU A 65 -5.84 11.37 10.79
C LEU A 65 -6.36 12.38 11.84
N PRO A 66 -5.47 13.02 12.63
CA PRO A 66 -5.90 13.92 13.68
C PRO A 66 -6.61 15.15 13.13
N LYS A 67 -7.67 15.58 13.82
CA LYS A 67 -8.28 16.90 13.57
C LYS A 67 -7.26 17.99 13.90
N LYS A 68 -7.35 19.15 13.23
CA LYS A 68 -6.44 20.29 13.43
C LYS A 68 -6.25 20.57 14.93
N GLY A 69 -4.99 20.53 15.40
CA GLY A 69 -4.60 20.85 16.77
C GLY A 69 -4.21 19.66 17.67
N THR A 70 -4.51 18.41 17.29
CA THR A 70 -4.27 17.24 18.18
C THR A 70 -3.35 16.22 17.53
N LYS A 71 -2.03 16.47 17.47
CA LYS A 71 -1.09 15.45 16.95
C LYS A 71 -0.73 14.45 18.04
N ALA A 72 -1.21 13.22 17.91
CA ALA A 72 -0.67 12.11 18.70
C ALA A 72 0.81 11.88 18.34
N LYS A 73 1.67 11.74 19.35
CA LYS A 73 3.10 11.45 19.14
C LYS A 73 3.27 9.96 18.85
N ILE A 74 3.38 9.63 17.57
CA ILE A 74 3.74 8.29 17.11
C ILE A 74 5.22 8.28 16.74
N PRO A 75 6.02 7.32 17.23
CA PRO A 75 7.38 7.13 16.75
C PRO A 75 7.43 6.98 15.22
N PRO A 76 8.40 7.59 14.52
CA PRO A 76 8.44 7.57 13.05
C PRO A 76 8.43 6.17 12.43
N GLN A 77 9.10 5.19 13.06
CA GLN A 77 9.13 3.82 12.57
C GLN A 77 7.77 3.14 12.69
N GLU A 78 7.11 3.30 13.84
CA GLU A 78 5.78 2.75 14.07
C GLU A 78 4.75 3.36 13.12
N HIS A 79 4.83 4.67 12.91
CA HIS A 79 3.98 5.39 11.97
C HIS A 79 4.10 4.84 10.54
N LEU A 80 5.33 4.51 10.09
CA LEU A 80 5.56 3.88 8.80
C LEU A 80 4.94 2.48 8.71
N GLU A 81 5.10 1.65 9.74
CA GLU A 81 4.53 0.30 9.74
C GLU A 81 2.99 0.33 9.79
N ILE A 82 2.38 1.32 10.46
CA ILE A 82 0.93 1.53 10.41
C ILE A 82 0.49 1.82 8.97
N TRP A 83 1.17 2.73 8.25
CA TRP A 83 0.87 3.00 6.84
C TRP A 83 0.94 1.75 5.99
N MET A 84 1.99 0.94 6.17
CA MET A 84 2.16 -0.30 5.43
C MET A 84 1.09 -1.35 5.75
N ALA A 85 0.65 -1.43 7.02
CA ALA A 85 -0.42 -2.33 7.44
C ALA A 85 -1.78 -1.91 6.83
N VAL A 86 -2.14 -0.63 6.91
CA VAL A 86 -3.38 -0.11 6.30
C VAL A 86 -3.37 -0.29 4.79
N ALA A 87 -2.23 -0.09 4.14
CA ALA A 87 -2.09 -0.27 2.70
C ALA A 87 -2.36 -1.70 2.21
N ASN A 88 -2.27 -2.69 3.11
CA ASN A 88 -2.59 -4.09 2.81
C ASN A 88 -4.06 -4.43 3.03
N MET A 89 -4.92 -3.50 3.47
CA MET A 89 -6.34 -3.72 3.72
C MET A 89 -7.17 -3.48 2.45
N GLU A 90 -7.20 -4.46 1.54
CA GLU A 90 -7.80 -4.29 0.21
C GLU A 90 -9.33 -4.34 0.20
N ARG A 91 -9.97 -4.90 1.24
CA ARG A 91 -11.44 -5.02 1.33
C ARG A 91 -12.10 -3.76 1.90
N LEU A 92 -11.32 -2.72 2.22
CA LEU A 92 -11.84 -1.42 2.64
C LEU A 92 -12.70 -0.78 1.54
N LEU A 93 -13.76 -0.10 1.97
CA LEU A 93 -14.60 0.70 1.07
C LEU A 93 -13.74 1.77 0.37
N VAL A 94 -14.07 2.06 -0.89
CA VAL A 94 -13.38 3.08 -1.70
C VAL A 94 -13.24 4.39 -0.94
N LYS A 95 -14.33 4.89 -0.31
CA LYS A 95 -14.30 6.15 0.46
C LYS A 95 -13.25 6.17 1.56
N ASP A 96 -13.01 5.03 2.22
CA ASP A 96 -12.02 4.92 3.29
C ASP A 96 -10.62 4.91 2.68
N LYS A 97 -10.40 4.14 1.60
CA LYS A 97 -9.11 4.15 0.88
C LYS A 97 -8.75 5.54 0.35
N VAL A 98 -9.70 6.28 -0.20
CA VAL A 98 -9.51 7.67 -0.67
C VAL A 98 -9.12 8.58 0.49
N LYS A 99 -9.86 8.52 1.61
CA LYS A 99 -9.56 9.33 2.80
C LYS A 99 -8.14 9.08 3.33
N TRP A 100 -7.76 7.81 3.47
CA TRP A 100 -6.44 7.42 3.98
C TRP A 100 -5.31 7.73 2.98
N GLY A 101 -5.54 7.50 1.69
CA GLY A 101 -4.57 7.80 0.64
C GLY A 101 -4.29 9.29 0.49
N ARG A 102 -5.32 10.15 0.55
CA ARG A 102 -5.14 11.62 0.58
C ARG A 102 -4.32 12.08 1.79
N GLN A 103 -4.58 11.49 2.97
CA GLN A 103 -3.77 11.79 4.16
C GLN A 103 -2.31 11.40 3.93
N LEU A 104 -2.04 10.17 3.47
CA LEU A 104 -0.68 9.71 3.16
C LEU A 104 0.00 10.61 2.12
N LEU A 105 -0.71 10.97 1.04
CA LEU A 105 -0.19 11.85 -0.01
C LEU A 105 0.23 13.23 0.51
N SER A 106 -0.48 13.75 1.52
CA SER A 106 -0.13 15.01 2.19
C SER A 106 1.18 14.94 3.00
N GLU A 107 1.56 13.74 3.44
CA GLU A 107 2.77 13.48 4.24
C GLU A 107 3.99 13.16 3.37
N ILE A 108 3.78 12.68 2.13
CA ILE A 108 4.85 12.48 1.17
C ILE A 108 5.36 13.86 0.77
N GLN A 109 6.60 14.20 1.15
CA GLN A 109 7.28 15.42 0.75
C GLN A 109 8.73 15.09 0.40
N PRO A 110 9.36 15.74 -0.62
CA PRO A 110 10.68 15.35 -1.12
C PRO A 110 11.80 15.18 -0.08
N LYS A 111 11.75 15.93 1.02
CA LYS A 111 12.77 15.91 2.09
C LYS A 111 12.42 15.04 3.29
N LYS A 112 11.23 14.42 3.33
CA LYS A 112 10.71 13.71 4.52
C LYS A 112 10.12 12.33 4.21
N CYS A 113 9.99 11.95 2.94
CA CYS A 113 9.40 10.68 2.55
C CYS A 113 10.42 9.53 2.61
N LYS A 114 9.97 8.35 3.04
CA LYS A 114 10.69 7.08 2.89
C LYS A 114 10.06 6.24 1.78
N PRO A 115 10.77 5.26 1.20
CA PRO A 115 10.23 4.37 0.16
C PRO A 115 8.90 3.69 0.57
N GLN A 116 8.72 3.38 1.85
CA GLN A 116 7.52 2.75 2.39
C GLN A 116 6.26 3.63 2.24
N HIS A 117 6.38 4.96 2.22
CA HIS A 117 5.23 5.82 1.96
C HIS A 117 4.74 5.67 0.52
N PHE A 118 5.66 5.66 -0.45
CA PHE A 118 5.33 5.45 -1.87
C PHE A 118 4.75 4.06 -2.11
N TRP A 119 5.35 3.04 -1.50
CA TRP A 119 4.82 1.69 -1.53
C TRP A 119 3.41 1.63 -0.93
N SER A 120 3.16 2.29 0.21
CA SER A 120 1.84 2.29 0.83
C SER A 120 0.80 2.99 -0.05
N LEU A 121 1.17 4.12 -0.67
CA LEU A 121 0.32 4.85 -1.60
C LEU A 121 -0.03 3.98 -2.82
N SER A 122 0.97 3.30 -3.38
CA SER A 122 0.79 2.46 -4.56
C SER A 122 -0.11 1.25 -4.32
N ARG A 123 -0.05 0.67 -3.11
CA ARG A 123 -0.94 -0.42 -2.69
C ARG A 123 -2.37 0.06 -2.45
N MET A 124 -2.57 1.20 -1.81
CA MET A 124 -3.92 1.76 -1.62
C MET A 124 -4.59 2.13 -2.94
N GLY A 125 -3.82 2.70 -3.87
CA GLY A 125 -4.27 3.09 -5.21
C GLY A 125 -4.09 2.02 -6.28
N ALA A 126 -3.78 0.76 -5.92
CA ALA A 126 -3.52 -0.29 -6.90
C ALA A 126 -4.72 -0.51 -7.84
N ARG A 127 -4.43 -0.72 -9.12
CA ARG A 127 -5.44 -0.97 -10.17
C ARG A 127 -5.88 -2.44 -10.21
N GLU A 128 -5.00 -3.31 -9.75
CA GLU A 128 -5.24 -4.74 -9.51
C GLU A 128 -5.00 -5.04 -8.03
N LEU A 129 -6.00 -5.65 -7.40
CA LEU A 129 -5.96 -6.07 -6.00
C LEU A 129 -5.53 -7.54 -5.92
N LEU A 130 -4.80 -7.90 -4.87
CA LEU A 130 -4.29 -9.26 -4.65
C LEU A 130 -5.40 -10.22 -4.21
N TYR A 131 -6.33 -9.73 -3.40
CA TYR A 131 -7.38 -10.53 -2.75
C TYR A 131 -8.69 -9.74 -2.52
N GLY A 132 -8.65 -8.42 -2.66
CA GLY A 132 -9.84 -7.56 -2.62
C GLY A 132 -10.65 -7.66 -3.92
N PRO A 133 -11.99 -7.53 -3.86
CA PRO A 133 -12.81 -7.50 -5.06
C PRO A 133 -12.59 -6.20 -5.86
N ALA A 134 -12.81 -6.28 -7.18
CA ALA A 134 -12.54 -5.17 -8.11
C ALA A 134 -13.32 -3.88 -7.79
N ASP A 135 -14.49 -3.98 -7.14
CA ASP A 135 -15.30 -2.85 -6.66
C ASP A 135 -14.64 -2.05 -5.52
N ARG A 136 -13.49 -2.51 -5.00
CA ARG A 136 -12.66 -1.80 -4.00
C ARG A 136 -11.51 -1.03 -4.63
N VAL A 137 -11.36 -1.06 -5.95
CA VAL A 137 -10.38 -0.23 -6.66
C VAL A 137 -10.83 1.23 -6.59
N ILE A 138 -9.90 2.13 -6.26
CA ILE A 138 -10.19 3.57 -6.23
C ILE A 138 -10.48 4.06 -7.66
N PRO A 139 -11.49 4.91 -7.90
CA PRO A 139 -11.78 5.45 -9.23
C PRO A 139 -10.57 6.14 -9.90
N PRO A 140 -10.46 6.09 -11.23
CA PRO A 140 -9.32 6.62 -11.96
C PRO A 140 -9.15 8.13 -11.76
N GLU A 141 -10.21 8.90 -11.58
CA GLU A 141 -10.15 10.35 -11.37
C GLU A 141 -9.36 10.71 -10.10
N GLU A 142 -9.59 9.97 -9.01
CA GLU A 142 -8.90 10.18 -7.74
C GLU A 142 -7.43 9.75 -7.82
N VAL A 143 -7.16 8.61 -8.45
CA VAL A 143 -5.78 8.13 -8.62
C VAL A 143 -4.98 9.03 -9.57
N SER A 144 -5.64 9.61 -10.58
CA SER A 144 -5.02 10.57 -11.49
C SER A 144 -4.51 11.80 -10.74
N ALA A 145 -5.32 12.36 -9.83
CA ALA A 145 -4.90 13.46 -8.96
C ALA A 145 -3.70 13.09 -8.06
N TRP A 146 -3.61 11.83 -7.61
CA TRP A 146 -2.45 11.36 -6.83
C TRP A 146 -1.20 11.27 -7.69
N ILE A 147 -1.33 10.72 -8.91
CA ILE A 147 -0.25 10.63 -9.90
C ILE A 147 0.29 12.04 -10.21
N GLU A 148 -0.58 13.00 -10.54
CA GLU A 148 -0.22 14.39 -10.82
C GLU A 148 0.50 15.05 -9.63
N SER A 149 0.02 14.81 -8.40
CA SER A 149 0.69 15.31 -7.20
C SER A 149 2.09 14.71 -7.01
N VAL A 150 2.35 13.49 -7.48
CA VAL A 150 3.67 12.88 -7.41
C VAL A 150 4.57 13.38 -8.55
N LEU A 151 4.03 13.56 -9.76
CA LEU A 151 4.75 14.08 -10.93
C LEU A 151 5.17 15.55 -10.79
N SER A 152 4.36 16.36 -10.10
CA SER A 152 4.62 17.80 -9.91
C SER A 152 5.77 18.13 -8.95
N ARG A 153 6.46 17.12 -8.41
CA ARG A 153 7.50 17.27 -7.39
C ARG A 153 8.83 16.71 -7.87
N ASN A 154 9.90 17.39 -7.50
CA ASN A 154 11.27 16.93 -7.74
C ASN A 154 11.73 16.02 -6.59
N TRP A 155 12.07 14.78 -6.91
CA TRP A 155 12.48 13.76 -5.94
C TRP A 155 14.00 13.58 -5.95
N SER A 156 14.62 13.65 -4.78
CA SER A 156 16.07 13.38 -4.64
C SER A 156 16.43 11.94 -5.02
N ASN A 157 15.56 11.00 -4.67
CA ASN A 157 15.61 9.62 -5.15
C ASN A 157 14.31 9.32 -5.90
N PRO A 158 14.33 9.28 -7.24
CA PRO A 158 13.14 9.04 -8.04
C PRO A 158 12.64 7.59 -7.96
N LYS A 159 13.49 6.62 -7.60
CA LYS A 159 13.18 5.17 -7.68
C LYS A 159 11.87 4.78 -6.98
N PRO A 160 11.62 5.16 -5.70
CA PRO A 160 10.38 4.79 -5.04
C PRO A 160 9.15 5.50 -5.63
N ALA A 161 9.30 6.74 -6.08
CA ALA A 161 8.23 7.49 -6.72
C ALA A 161 7.82 6.86 -8.05
N GLY A 162 8.79 6.51 -8.91
CA GLY A 162 8.50 5.82 -10.16
C GLY A 162 7.92 4.42 -9.96
N ALA A 163 8.33 3.69 -8.93
CA ALA A 163 7.71 2.41 -8.59
C ALA A 163 6.25 2.56 -8.17
N ALA A 164 5.93 3.60 -7.39
CA ALA A 164 4.54 3.90 -7.07
C ALA A 164 3.74 4.34 -8.29
N LEU A 165 4.29 5.24 -9.11
CA LEU A 165 3.65 5.70 -10.35
C LEU A 165 3.31 4.52 -11.29
N ALA A 166 4.22 3.54 -11.44
CA ALA A 166 3.99 2.39 -12.30
C ALA A 166 2.81 1.52 -11.85
N GLN A 167 2.60 1.40 -10.54
CA GLN A 167 1.50 0.62 -9.97
C GLN A 167 0.18 1.40 -9.96
N LEU A 168 0.24 2.71 -9.70
CA LEU A 168 -0.93 3.60 -9.77
C LEU A 168 -1.45 3.72 -11.21
N ALA A 169 -0.54 3.72 -12.19
CA ALA A 169 -0.84 3.81 -13.61
C ALA A 169 -0.87 2.46 -14.35
N ARG A 170 -0.87 1.32 -13.63
CA ARG A 170 -0.86 -0.01 -14.23
C ARG A 170 -2.07 -0.18 -15.14
N ARG A 171 -1.85 -0.62 -16.38
CA ARG A 171 -2.93 -0.89 -17.35
C ARG A 171 -3.58 -2.22 -17.01
N THR A 172 -4.90 -2.22 -16.89
CA THR A 172 -5.70 -3.41 -16.56
C THR A 172 -6.54 -3.91 -17.74
N GLY A 173 -6.77 -3.07 -18.75
CA GLY A 173 -7.66 -3.36 -19.87
C GLY A 173 -9.14 -3.08 -19.56
N ASP A 174 -9.43 -2.59 -18.35
CA ASP A 174 -10.76 -2.19 -17.91
C ASP A 174 -10.85 -0.66 -17.83
N ARG A 175 -11.65 -0.07 -18.72
CA ARG A 175 -11.83 1.38 -18.84
C ARG A 175 -12.37 2.03 -17.57
N VAL A 176 -13.03 1.29 -16.68
CA VAL A 176 -13.57 1.83 -15.42
C VAL A 176 -12.47 1.97 -14.35
N ARG A 177 -11.33 1.29 -14.53
CA ARG A 177 -10.20 1.29 -13.58
C ARG A 177 -8.95 2.00 -14.12
N ASP A 178 -8.76 1.96 -15.43
CA ASP A 178 -7.61 2.55 -16.11
C ASP A 178 -7.68 4.08 -16.10
N ILE A 179 -6.52 4.72 -15.93
CA ILE A 179 -6.37 6.17 -16.10
C ILE A 179 -6.39 6.54 -17.59
N ASP A 180 -6.54 7.83 -17.90
CA ASP A 180 -6.56 8.32 -19.26
C ASP A 180 -5.20 8.17 -19.97
N ASP A 181 -5.25 8.02 -21.28
CA ASP A 181 -4.05 7.77 -22.10
C ASP A 181 -3.06 8.96 -22.08
N SER A 182 -3.53 10.20 -21.83
CA SER A 182 -2.66 11.38 -21.73
C SER A 182 -1.82 11.31 -20.46
N LEU A 183 -2.43 11.00 -19.32
CA LEU A 183 -1.71 10.81 -18.07
C LEU A 183 -0.80 9.59 -18.10
N THR A 184 -1.21 8.49 -18.74
CA THR A 184 -0.34 7.34 -19.04
C THR A 184 0.92 7.78 -19.80
N ALA A 185 0.79 8.62 -20.83
CA ALA A 185 1.93 9.12 -21.59
C ALA A 185 2.86 9.98 -20.72
N GLN A 186 2.31 10.86 -19.87
CA GLN A 186 3.09 11.68 -18.93
C GLN A 186 3.89 10.84 -17.93
N VAL A 187 3.29 9.78 -17.37
CA VAL A 187 3.97 8.85 -16.46
C VAL A 187 5.15 8.17 -17.16
N VAL A 188 4.96 7.72 -18.40
CA VAL A 188 6.02 7.04 -19.15
C VAL A 188 7.14 8.00 -19.57
N ASP A 189 6.81 9.23 -19.96
CA ASP A 189 7.80 10.27 -20.24
C ASP A 189 8.64 10.55 -18.99
N TRP A 190 7.98 10.78 -17.85
CA TRP A 190 8.66 11.03 -16.57
C TRP A 190 9.59 9.87 -16.20
N MET A 191 9.16 8.62 -16.37
CA MET A 191 9.99 7.43 -16.16
C MET A 191 11.20 7.38 -17.10
N SER A 192 11.02 7.80 -18.35
CA SER A 192 12.09 7.79 -19.36
C SER A 192 13.15 8.85 -19.04
N ARG A 193 12.75 10.03 -18.56
CA ARG A 193 13.68 11.09 -18.11
C ARG A 193 14.50 10.71 -16.87
N HIS A 194 14.08 9.71 -16.11
CA HIS A 194 14.77 9.22 -14.92
C HIS A 194 15.36 7.80 -15.11
N ASP A 195 15.53 7.37 -16.36
CA ASP A 195 16.18 6.10 -16.74
C ASP A 195 15.57 4.84 -16.08
N PHE A 196 14.23 4.80 -15.93
CA PHE A 196 13.57 3.62 -15.39
C PHE A 196 13.63 2.43 -16.39
N PRO A 197 13.78 1.20 -15.87
CA PRO A 197 13.78 -0.01 -16.70
C PRO A 197 12.51 -0.12 -17.56
N ALA A 198 12.65 -0.75 -18.74
CA ALA A 198 11.55 -0.94 -19.66
C ALA A 198 10.37 -1.71 -19.04
N SER A 199 10.62 -2.58 -18.06
CA SER A 199 9.58 -3.34 -17.34
C SER A 199 8.58 -2.43 -16.61
N TYR A 200 9.01 -1.30 -16.05
CA TYR A 200 8.11 -0.34 -15.38
C TYR A 200 7.20 0.35 -16.39
N LYS A 201 7.75 0.73 -17.54
CA LYS A 201 6.99 1.36 -18.63
C LYS A 201 6.02 0.37 -19.29
N LYS A 202 6.39 -0.91 -19.36
CA LYS A 202 5.58 -1.98 -19.94
C LYS A 202 4.27 -2.14 -19.18
N ILE A 203 4.30 -2.26 -17.85
CA ILE A 203 3.08 -2.46 -17.04
C ILE A 203 2.12 -1.26 -17.06
N VAL A 204 2.62 -0.07 -17.44
CA VAL A 204 1.83 1.16 -17.59
C VAL A 204 1.18 1.25 -18.98
N ARG A 205 1.82 0.68 -20.02
CA ARG A 205 1.35 0.73 -21.41
C ARG A 205 0.50 -0.48 -21.80
N GLU A 206 0.82 -1.64 -21.27
CA GLU A 206 0.30 -2.92 -21.69
C GLU A 206 -0.35 -3.64 -20.51
N VAL A 207 -1.37 -4.44 -20.80
CA VAL A 207 -1.94 -5.36 -19.80
C VAL A 207 -0.95 -6.49 -19.58
N VAL A 208 -0.27 -6.46 -18.44
CA VAL A 208 0.70 -7.48 -18.03
C VAL A 208 0.15 -8.20 -16.81
N PRO A 209 -0.10 -9.53 -16.86
CA PRO A 209 -0.52 -10.29 -15.69
C PRO A 209 0.45 -10.10 -14.53
N MET A 210 -0.08 -9.87 -13.33
CA MET A 210 0.75 -9.77 -12.13
C MET A 210 1.41 -11.13 -11.84
N ALA A 211 2.73 -11.16 -11.87
CA ALA A 211 3.48 -12.39 -11.63
C ALA A 211 3.54 -12.71 -10.12
N LYS A 212 3.61 -14.00 -9.76
CA LYS A 212 3.71 -14.47 -8.36
C LYS A 212 4.89 -13.88 -7.58
N GLN A 213 5.98 -13.53 -8.27
CA GLN A 213 7.16 -12.89 -7.66
C GLN A 213 6.93 -11.38 -7.38
N GLU A 214 6.05 -10.74 -8.16
CA GLU A 214 5.58 -9.40 -7.88
C GLU A 214 4.72 -9.41 -6.61
N GLU A 215 3.88 -10.42 -6.39
CA GLU A 215 3.05 -10.54 -5.17
C GLU A 215 3.88 -10.47 -3.87
N ASN A 216 4.98 -11.23 -3.76
CA ASN A 216 5.85 -11.22 -2.57
C ASN A 216 6.50 -9.85 -2.31
N THR A 217 6.89 -9.16 -3.39
CA THR A 217 7.44 -7.79 -3.31
C THR A 217 6.35 -6.78 -2.93
N ILE A 218 5.14 -7.00 -3.45
CA ILE A 218 3.94 -6.18 -3.25
C ILE A 218 3.33 -6.39 -1.85
N PHE A 219 3.62 -7.49 -1.14
CA PHE A 219 3.34 -7.66 0.30
C PHE A 219 4.39 -6.99 1.22
N GLY A 220 5.43 -6.39 0.65
CA GLY A 220 6.43 -5.62 1.40
C GLY A 220 7.39 -6.53 2.14
N GLU A 221 7.58 -7.73 1.60
CA GLU A 221 8.46 -8.78 2.12
C GLU A 221 9.69 -8.95 1.23
N ALA A 222 10.11 -7.89 0.52
CA ALA A 222 11.32 -7.93 -0.28
C ALA A 222 12.48 -8.42 0.59
N LEU A 223 13.11 -9.51 0.16
CA LEU A 223 14.39 -9.92 0.68
C LEU A 223 15.37 -8.76 0.45
N PRO A 224 16.27 -8.47 1.41
CA PRO A 224 17.38 -7.55 1.16
C PRO A 224 18.07 -7.91 -0.15
N SER A 225 18.49 -6.90 -0.92
CA SER A 225 19.26 -7.10 -2.13
C SER A 225 20.48 -7.98 -1.82
N GLY A 226 20.49 -9.22 -2.33
CA GLY A 226 21.59 -10.19 -2.13
C GLY A 226 21.19 -11.58 -1.63
N ILE A 227 19.93 -11.82 -1.23
CA ILE A 227 19.49 -13.16 -0.83
C ILE A 227 18.67 -13.80 -1.94
N VAL A 228 19.23 -14.84 -2.57
CA VAL A 228 18.54 -15.72 -3.52
C VAL A 228 18.26 -17.04 -2.80
N LEU A 229 16.99 -17.42 -2.68
CA LEU A 229 16.63 -18.76 -2.23
C LEU A 229 16.72 -19.70 -3.44
N HIS A 230 17.73 -20.57 -3.45
CA HIS A 230 17.74 -21.71 -4.34
C HIS A 230 16.76 -22.75 -3.78
N SER A 231 15.78 -23.12 -4.60
CA SER A 231 14.92 -24.29 -4.37
C SER A 231 15.61 -25.55 -4.86
#